data_AF-A0A671KQ86-F1
#
_entry.id   AF-A0A671KQ86-F1
#
_cell.length_a   1.000
_cell.length_b   1.000
_cell.length_c   1.000
_cell.angle_alpha   90.00
_cell.angle_beta   90.00
_cell.angle_gamma   90.00
#
_symmetry.space_group_name_H-M   'P 1'
#
loop_
_entity.id
_entity.type
_entity.pdbx_description
1 polymer ?
#
loop_
_entity_poly.entity_id
_entity_poly.type
_entity_poly.pdbx_seq_one_letter_code
_entity_poly.pdbx_strand_id
1 'polypeptide(L)'
;DIPDALCERDKVKFTVHTKTTLSSFQKPEFSVPRQHEEFIWLHDTIVETEEYAGLIIPPAPPKPDFEGPREKMHKLGEGESSMTKEEYAKMKQELEA
;
A
#
# COMPACT_ATOMS: atom_id res chain seq x y z
N ASP A 1 0.43 -13.10 -0.74
CA ASP A 1 1.14 -12.04 -1.49
C ASP A 1 0.27 -10.79 -1.55
N ILE A 2 0.77 -9.69 -2.12
CA ILE A 2 0.02 -8.45 -2.34
C ILE A 2 0.01 -8.19 -3.85
N PRO A 3 -1.03 -8.64 -4.59
CA PRO A 3 -1.08 -8.49 -6.05
C PRO A 3 -1.30 -7.04 -6.51
N ASP A 4 -1.97 -6.22 -5.69
CA ASP A 4 -2.31 -4.84 -6.03
C ASP A 4 -2.47 -3.96 -4.79
N ALA A 5 -2.37 -2.65 -5.02
CA ALA A 5 -2.66 -1.61 -4.05
C ALA A 5 -3.39 -0.44 -4.71
N LEU A 6 -4.33 0.16 -4.00
CA LEU A 6 -5.13 1.30 -4.44
C LEU A 6 -4.88 2.50 -3.51
N CYS A 7 -4.50 3.64 -4.10
CA CYS A 7 -4.41 4.91 -3.39
C CYS A 7 -5.76 5.64 -3.48
N GLU A 8 -6.44 5.81 -2.35
CA GLU A 8 -7.70 6.56 -2.23
C GLU A 8 -7.47 7.82 -1.38
N ARG A 9 -7.39 8.98 -2.04
CA ARG A 9 -7.05 10.27 -1.41
C ARG A 9 -5.76 10.14 -0.61
N ASP A 10 -5.84 10.10 0.71
CA ASP A 10 -4.72 10.07 1.66
C ASP A 10 -4.36 8.67 2.15
N LYS A 11 -5.16 7.65 1.80
CA LYS A 11 -5.03 6.29 2.31
C LYS A 11 -4.68 5.31 1.21
N VAL A 12 -3.96 4.26 1.59
CA VAL A 12 -3.60 3.18 0.67
C VAL A 12 -4.22 1.89 1.16
N LYS A 13 -4.94 1.20 0.27
CA LYS A 13 -5.51 -0.12 0.51
C LYS A 13 -4.69 -1.14 -0.26
N PHE A 14 -4.16 -2.12 0.44
CA PHE A 14 -3.43 -3.26 -0.10
C PHE A 14 -4.38 -4.44 -0.19
N THR A 15 -4.44 -5.10 -1.35
CA THR A 15 -5.12 -6.38 -1.45
C THR A 15 -4.18 -7.46 -0.92
N VAL A 16 -4.50 -8.06 0.23
CA VAL A 16 -3.72 -9.17 0.79
C VAL A 16 -4.34 -10.48 0.29
N HIS A 17 -3.63 -11.16 -0.60
CA HIS A 17 -4.02 -12.46 -1.14
C HIS A 17 -3.36 -13.59 -0.33
N THR A 18 -4.16 -14.60 0.02
CA THR A 18 -3.70 -15.77 0.75
C THR A 18 -4.14 -17.04 0.03
N LYS A 19 -3.19 -17.96 -0.16
CA LYS A 19 -3.43 -19.33 -0.61
C LYS A 19 -2.80 -20.30 0.38
N THR A 20 -3.56 -21.27 0.86
CA THR A 20 -3.15 -22.16 1.95
C THR A 20 -3.82 -23.52 1.85
N THR A 21 -3.17 -24.54 2.41
CA THR A 21 -3.73 -25.90 2.59
C THR A 21 -4.10 -26.20 4.04
N LEU A 22 -3.92 -25.23 4.95
CA LEU A 22 -4.22 -25.38 6.38
C LEU A 22 -5.74 -25.40 6.63
N SER A 23 -6.21 -26.41 7.37
CA SER A 23 -7.63 -26.62 7.67
C SER A 23 -8.23 -25.62 8.66
N SER A 24 -7.41 -24.83 9.34
CA SER A 24 -7.85 -23.76 10.25
C SER A 24 -8.48 -22.57 9.52
N PHE A 25 -8.23 -22.43 8.22
CA PHE A 25 -8.83 -21.40 7.39
C PHE A 25 -10.13 -21.90 6.75
N GLN A 26 -11.12 -21.01 6.66
CA GLN A 26 -12.44 -21.34 6.09
C GLN A 26 -12.39 -21.65 4.58
N LYS A 27 -11.43 -21.05 3.86
CA LYS A 27 -11.25 -21.20 2.42
C LYS A 27 -9.77 -21.41 2.10
N PRO A 28 -9.42 -22.25 1.10
CA PRO A 28 -8.04 -22.47 0.69
C PRO A 28 -7.42 -21.28 -0.04
N GLU A 29 -8.24 -20.34 -0.54
CA GLU A 29 -7.80 -19.16 -1.28
C GLU A 29 -8.78 -18.01 -1.04
N PHE A 30 -8.27 -16.82 -0.69
CA PHE A 30 -9.07 -15.62 -0.43
C PHE A 30 -8.22 -14.34 -0.48
N SER A 31 -8.90 -13.20 -0.70
CA SER A 31 -8.28 -11.87 -0.68
C SER A 31 -9.06 -10.92 0.22
N VAL A 32 -8.35 -10.02 0.90
CA VAL A 32 -8.94 -8.98 1.75
C VAL A 32 -8.23 -7.64 1.58
N PRO A 33 -8.94 -6.51 1.59
CA PRO A 33 -8.32 -5.19 1.59
C PRO A 33 -7.80 -4.84 2.99
N ARG A 34 -6.60 -4.23 3.07
CA ARG A 34 -5.98 -3.77 4.32
C ARG A 34 -5.33 -2.39 4.15
N GLN A 35 -5.44 -1.54 5.16
CA GLN A 35 -4.73 -0.25 5.25
C GLN A 35 -3.44 -0.41 6.04
N HIS A 36 -2.51 0.55 5.89
CA HIS A 36 -1.24 0.57 6.62
C HIS A 36 -1.44 0.41 8.14
N GLU A 37 -2.43 1.10 8.70
CA GLU A 37 -2.77 1.08 10.13
C GLU A 37 -3.16 -0.32 10.61
N GLU A 38 -3.74 -1.17 9.76
CA GLU A 38 -4.10 -2.55 10.13
C GLU A 38 -2.86 -3.45 10.23
N PHE A 39 -1.80 -3.17 9.45
CA PHE A 39 -0.52 -3.87 9.59
C PHE A 39 0.22 -3.45 10.85
N ILE A 40 0.16 -2.16 11.21
CA ILE A 40 0.73 -1.65 12.46
C ILE A 40 0.02 -2.29 13.66
N TRP A 41 -1.33 -2.31 13.65
CA TRP A 41 -2.09 -2.97 14.70
C TRP A 41 -1.73 -4.46 14.86
N LEU A 42 -1.58 -5.20 13.75
CA LEU A 42 -1.18 -6.60 13.79
C LEU A 42 0.22 -6.77 14.39
N HIS A 43 1.17 -5.94 13.96
CA HIS A 43 2.52 -5.95 14.51
C HIS A 43 2.50 -5.68 16.03
N ASP A 44 1.82 -4.63 16.47
CA ASP A 44 1.77 -4.23 17.88
C ASP A 44 1.13 -5.32 18.73
N THR A 45 0.04 -5.94 18.23
CA THR A 45 -0.60 -7.09 18.90
C THR A 45 0.38 -8.26 19.08
N ILE A 46 1.19 -8.58 18.07
CA ILE A 46 2.19 -9.66 18.15
C ILE A 46 3.32 -9.29 19.13
N VAL A 47 3.78 -8.03 19.12
CA VAL A 47 4.81 -7.52 20.04
C VAL A 47 4.36 -7.56 21.49
N GLU A 48 3.09 -7.24 21.75
CA GLU A 48 2.52 -7.22 23.10
C GLU A 48 2.15 -8.62 23.62
N THR A 49 2.19 -9.66 22.78
CA THR A 49 1.87 -11.04 23.17
C THR A 49 3.04 -11.68 23.92
N GLU A 50 2.92 -11.82 25.24
CA GLU A 50 3.97 -12.36 26.13
C GLU A 50 4.44 -13.77 25.73
N GLU A 51 3.56 -14.61 25.18
CA GLU A 51 3.90 -15.96 24.71
C GLU A 51 4.95 -15.97 23.57
N TYR A 52 5.12 -14.84 22.87
CA TYR A 52 6.10 -14.68 21.81
C TYR A 52 7.42 -14.06 22.30
N ALA A 53 7.57 -13.81 23.61
CA ALA A 53 8.81 -13.28 24.17
C ALA A 53 10.02 -14.18 23.84
N GLY A 54 11.09 -13.55 23.36
CA GLY A 54 12.30 -14.25 22.92
C GLY A 54 12.27 -14.73 21.46
N LEU A 55 11.13 -14.63 20.76
CA LEU A 55 11.07 -14.82 19.31
C LEU A 55 11.45 -13.52 18.58
N ILE A 56 11.99 -13.66 17.36
CA ILE A 56 12.30 -12.52 16.50
C ILE A 56 11.02 -12.10 15.77
N ILE A 57 10.49 -10.94 16.15
CA ILE A 57 9.34 -10.34 15.47
C ILE A 57 9.85 -9.50 14.29
N PRO A 58 9.33 -9.70 13.06
CA PRO A 58 9.68 -8.86 11.91
C PRO A 58 9.32 -7.39 12.17
N PRO A 59 10.12 -6.44 11.67
CA PRO A 59 9.82 -5.02 11.82
C PRO A 59 8.52 -4.65 11.11
N ALA A 60 7.78 -3.70 11.68
CA ALA A 60 6.60 -3.12 11.04
C ALA A 60 6.95 -2.54 9.65
N PRO A 61 6.04 -2.65 8.66
CA PRO A 61 6.26 -2.03 7.36
C PRO A 61 6.36 -0.50 7.50
N PRO A 62 7.15 0.19 6.66
CA PRO A 62 7.19 1.65 6.66
C PRO A 62 5.85 2.22 6.20
N LYS A 63 5.51 3.42 6.69
CA LYS A 63 4.34 4.15 6.21
C LYS A 63 4.52 4.48 4.73
N PRO A 64 3.54 4.17 3.86
CA PRO A 64 3.63 4.57 2.46
C PRO A 64 3.67 6.10 2.34
N ASP A 65 4.66 6.63 1.64
CA ASP A 65 4.80 8.07 1.37
C ASP A 65 4.45 8.36 -0.08
N PHE A 66 3.37 9.13 -0.27
CA PHE A 66 2.87 9.55 -1.58
C PHE A 66 2.88 11.08 -1.74
N GLU A 67 3.42 11.83 -0.79
CA GLU A 67 3.36 13.29 -0.80
C GLU A 67 4.14 13.86 -2.00
N GLY A 68 5.36 13.38 -2.25
CA GLY A 68 6.17 13.80 -3.38
C GLY A 68 5.50 13.55 -4.75
N PRO A 69 5.05 12.31 -5.05
CA PRO A 69 4.29 12.02 -6.26
C PRO A 69 3.00 12.86 -6.41
N ARG A 70 2.22 13.03 -5.33
CA ARG A 70 1.01 13.87 -5.34
C ARG A 70 1.31 15.33 -5.65
N GLU A 71 2.35 15.90 -5.03
CA GLU A 71 2.74 17.28 -5.25
C GLU A 71 3.18 17.51 -6.72
N LYS A 72 3.95 16.58 -7.28
CA LYS A 72 4.35 16.63 -8.70
C LYS A 72 3.15 16.52 -9.63
N MET A 73 2.20 15.63 -9.35
CA MET A 73 0.96 15.52 -10.10
C MET A 73 0.12 16.79 -10.04
N HIS A 74 0.02 17.41 -8.86
CA HIS A 74 -0.70 18.67 -8.69
C HIS A 74 -0.07 19.79 -9.55
N LYS A 75 1.25 19.96 -9.47
CA LYS A 75 2.00 20.95 -10.27
C LYS A 75 1.87 20.68 -11.78
N LEU A 76 1.87 19.42 -12.19
CA LEU A 76 1.66 19.06 -13.59
C LEU A 76 0.26 19.49 -14.07
N GLY A 77 -0.78 19.31 -13.25
CA GLY A 77 -2.14 19.76 -13.55
C GLY A 77 -2.27 21.28 -13.67
N GLU A 78 -1.57 22.06 -12.82
CA GLU A 78 -1.52 23.52 -12.92
C GLU A 78 -0.89 23.98 -14.26
N GLY A 79 0.07 23.22 -14.78
CA GLY A 79 0.78 23.50 -16.02
C GLY A 79 0.07 23.04 -17.30
N GLU A 80 -1.06 22.32 -17.23
CA GLU A 80 -1.69 21.66 -18.39
C GLU A 80 -2.01 22.65 -19.52
N SER A 81 -2.45 23.86 -19.19
CA SER A 81 -2.79 24.90 -20.18
C SER A 81 -1.57 25.53 -20.88
N SER A 82 -0.37 25.33 -20.34
CA SER A 82 0.87 25.96 -20.79
C SER A 82 1.77 25.06 -21.64
N MET A 83 1.40 23.78 -21.78
CA MET A 83 2.17 22.77 -22.51
C MET A 83 1.35 22.08 -23.59
N THR A 84 2.03 21.44 -24.53
CA THR A 84 1.33 20.65 -25.55
C THR A 84 0.73 19.38 -24.95
N LYS A 85 -0.31 18.83 -25.60
CA LYS A 85 -0.93 17.57 -25.17
C LYS A 85 0.05 16.41 -25.10
N GLU A 86 1.04 16.39 -26.01
CA GLU A 86 2.06 15.35 -26.08
C GLU A 86 3.06 15.47 -24.92
N GLU A 87 3.51 16.68 -24.59
CA GLU A 87 4.38 16.95 -23.43
C GLU A 87 3.69 16.61 -22.11
N TYR A 88 2.42 17.01 -21.96
CA TYR A 88 1.62 16.69 -20.78
C TYR A 88 1.43 15.17 -20.62
N ALA A 89 1.06 14.48 -21.69
CA ALA A 89 0.88 13.02 -21.66
C ALA A 89 2.18 12.29 -21.30
N LYS A 90 3.31 12.75 -21.85
CA LYS A 90 4.63 12.18 -21.53
C LYS A 90 5.00 12.38 -20.06
N MET A 91 4.88 13.61 -19.54
CA MET A 91 5.19 13.90 -18.14
C MET A 91 4.25 13.18 -17.17
N LYS A 92 2.96 13.07 -17.52
CA LYS A 92 1.99 12.32 -16.73
C LYS A 92 2.36 10.84 -16.64
N GLN A 93 2.71 10.23 -17.77
CA GLN A 93 3.13 8.83 -17.83
C GLN A 93 4.41 8.58 -17.00
N GLU A 94 5.36 9.51 -17.01
CA GLU A 94 6.59 9.43 -16.19
C GLU A 94 6.32 9.53 -14.68
N LEU A 95 5.23 10.19 -14.26
CA LEU A 95 4.83 10.32 -12.85
C LEU A 95 3.94 9.16 -12.36
N GLU A 96 3.26 8.47 -13.26
CA GLU A 96 2.38 7.31 -12.95
C GLU A 96 3.12 5.97 -12.99
N ALA A 97 4.32 5.92 -13.58
CA ALA A 97 5.20 4.75 -13.66
C ALA A 97 6.04 4.54 -12.38
#